data_AF-A0A1V4XV15-F1
#
_entry.id   AF-A0A1V4XV15-F1
#
_cell.length_a   1.000
_cell.length_b   1.000
_cell.length_c   1.000
_cell.angle_alpha   90.00
_cell.angle_beta   90.00
_cell.angle_gamma   90.00
#
_symmetry.space_group_name_H-M   'P 1'
#
loop_
_entity.id
_entity.type
_entity.pdbx_description
1 polymer ?
#
loop_
_entity_poly.entity_id
_entity_poly.type
_entity_poly.pdbx_seq_one_letter_code
_entity_poly.pdbx_strand_id
1 'polypeptide(L)'
;MRCGTFKESGLCRNDQIQLLEADLKGHIRKEEAGYSGKRQGEGSLWHHLVRVAHLAEKLGRSEGLDPAVCRLAGLFHDAGKFSDGTYHQGDRPEEERSVELLIEYAGRYGLNQQIVDDISRSFGQLYRDEAHPSALTRVLFDADNLDKLGSLGIANYFVKSGLKGNGISPDSLYRLTAELTYARHAPACMATPAGYELASRKAPETYQFILNLLKSLRDDGIFNFSVEAVTFDHLILDVVSPSECECRADLQRRLWKVKGVKCLEIHVEHFCPHCESRHEIRFCTPKLRARRPEGDVAV
;
A
#
# COMPACT_ATOMS: atom_id res chain seq x y z
N MET A 1 -29.80 6.47 26.63
CA MET A 1 -28.80 5.46 26.21
C MET A 1 -27.43 6.07 26.38
N ARG A 2 -26.51 5.36 27.04
CA ARG A 2 -25.30 5.91 27.65
C ARG A 2 -24.31 6.38 26.57
N CYS A 3 -23.99 7.67 26.59
CA CYS A 3 -22.86 8.25 25.90
C CYS A 3 -21.59 7.68 26.55
N GLY A 4 -20.91 6.76 25.86
CA GLY A 4 -19.62 6.25 26.29
C GLY A 4 -18.60 7.38 26.22
N THR A 5 -18.20 7.87 27.38
CA THR A 5 -17.03 8.73 27.55
C THR A 5 -15.81 7.93 27.12
N PHE A 6 -15.25 8.24 25.95
CA PHE A 6 -13.89 7.85 25.62
C PHE A 6 -13.00 8.40 26.73
N LYS A 7 -12.38 7.53 27.53
CA LYS A 7 -11.28 7.93 28.40
C LYS A 7 -10.24 8.54 27.47
N GLU A 8 -9.88 9.79 27.70
CA GLU A 8 -8.64 10.37 27.20
C GLU A 8 -7.52 9.45 27.71
N SER A 9 -7.12 8.52 26.84
CA SER A 9 -5.89 7.76 26.97
C SER A 9 -4.77 8.77 27.17
N GLY A 10 -3.84 8.47 28.08
CA GLY A 10 -2.74 9.34 28.49
C GLY A 10 -1.71 9.62 27.38
N LEU A 11 -2.18 10.04 26.21
CA LEU A 11 -1.42 10.68 25.16
C LEU A 11 -1.04 12.07 25.63
N CYS A 12 0.22 12.38 25.39
CA CYS A 12 0.72 13.73 25.16
C CYS A 12 -0.35 14.70 24.67
N ARG A 13 -0.41 15.91 25.24
CA ARG A 13 -1.29 16.99 24.77
C ARG A 13 -1.19 17.10 23.25
N ASN A 14 -2.28 17.41 22.52
CA ASN A 14 -2.29 17.51 21.05
C ASN A 14 -1.10 18.30 20.49
N ASP A 15 -0.64 19.34 21.18
CA ASP A 15 0.54 20.14 20.85
C ASP A 15 1.83 19.32 20.76
N GLN A 16 2.01 18.32 21.62
CA GLN A 16 3.19 17.45 21.64
C GLN A 16 3.21 16.47 20.45
N ILE A 17 2.04 15.99 19.99
CA ILE A 17 1.96 15.17 18.77
C ILE A 17 2.31 16.00 17.54
N GLN A 18 1.87 17.26 17.48
CA GLN A 18 2.23 18.17 16.38
C GLN A 18 3.73 18.47 16.34
N LEU A 19 4.35 18.69 17.49
CA LEU A 19 5.80 18.87 17.60
C LEU A 19 6.57 17.61 17.17
N LEU A 20 6.11 16.43 17.64
CA LEU A 20 6.66 15.14 17.22
C LEU A 20 6.60 14.96 15.70
N GLU A 21 5.46 15.25 15.08
CA GLU A 21 5.29 15.14 13.63
C GLU A 21 6.22 16.08 12.86
N ALA A 22 6.40 17.31 13.35
CA ALA A 22 7.29 18.28 12.73
C ALA A 22 8.76 17.83 12.79
N ASP A 23 9.21 17.27 13.91
CA ASP A 23 10.56 16.75 14.11
C ASP A 23 10.79 15.49 13.27
N LEU A 24 9.84 14.54 13.29
CA LEU A 24 9.88 13.33 12.46
C LEU A 24 9.95 13.68 10.97
N LYS A 25 9.19 14.67 10.51
CA LYS A 25 9.28 15.18 9.13
C LYS A 25 10.69 15.65 8.77
N GLY A 26 11.33 16.39 9.68
CA GLY A 26 12.70 16.86 9.50
C GLY A 26 13.69 15.69 9.40
N HIS A 27 13.54 14.69 10.27
CA HIS A 27 14.34 13.48 10.26
C HIS A 27 14.19 12.68 8.96
N ILE A 28 12.95 12.33 8.57
CA ILE A 28 12.68 11.55 7.34
C ILE A 28 13.21 12.26 6.10
N ARG A 29 13.03 13.58 5.99
CA ARG A 29 13.58 14.36 4.86
C ARG A 29 15.10 14.29 4.79
N LYS A 30 15.77 14.32 5.95
CA LYS A 30 17.23 14.21 6.01
C LYS A 30 17.71 12.82 5.59
N GLU A 31 17.02 11.76 6.01
CA GLU A 31 17.34 10.38 5.61
C GLU A 31 17.09 10.14 4.12
N GLU A 32 15.95 10.59 3.60
CA GLU A 32 15.62 10.52 2.17
C GLU A 32 16.67 11.26 1.32
N ALA A 33 17.10 12.45 1.73
CA ALA A 33 18.14 13.22 1.04
C ALA A 33 19.51 12.52 1.08
N GLY A 34 19.82 11.82 2.17
CA GLY A 34 21.05 11.02 2.30
C GLY A 34 21.05 9.79 1.37
N TYR A 35 19.90 9.14 1.17
CA TYR A 35 19.77 7.97 0.30
C TYR A 35 19.64 8.32 -1.18
N SER A 36 18.94 9.41 -1.49
CA SER A 36 18.70 9.81 -2.86
C SER A 36 19.96 10.40 -3.48
N GLY A 37 20.80 9.53 -4.05
CA GLY A 37 21.79 9.91 -5.06
C GLY A 37 21.10 10.52 -6.29
N LYS A 38 20.73 11.80 -6.22
CA LYS A 38 20.18 12.67 -7.27
C LYS A 38 18.96 12.16 -8.09
N ARG A 39 18.29 11.05 -7.73
CA ARG A 39 17.23 10.44 -8.59
C ARG A 39 15.96 9.93 -7.90
N GLN A 40 15.77 10.12 -6.59
CA GLN A 40 14.47 9.87 -5.97
C GLN A 40 13.91 11.19 -5.46
N GLY A 41 12.68 11.51 -5.85
CA GLY A 41 12.04 12.78 -5.50
C GLY A 41 11.95 12.95 -3.99
N GLU A 42 12.41 14.09 -3.49
CA GLU A 42 12.36 14.48 -2.09
C GLU A 42 10.94 14.33 -1.51
N GLY A 43 10.80 13.73 -0.32
CA GLY A 43 9.56 13.74 0.45
C GLY A 43 8.55 12.63 0.12
N SER A 44 8.86 11.69 -0.78
CA SER A 44 7.92 10.62 -1.15
C SER A 44 7.52 9.75 0.05
N LEU A 45 8.46 9.42 0.95
CA LEU A 45 8.19 8.64 2.15
C LEU A 45 7.37 9.43 3.15
N TRP A 46 7.77 10.66 3.47
CA TRP A 46 7.01 11.48 4.41
C TRP A 46 5.54 11.65 3.98
N HIS A 47 5.31 11.93 2.69
CA HIS A 47 3.95 12.05 2.18
C HIS A 47 3.16 10.74 2.25
N HIS A 48 3.81 9.59 2.11
CA HIS A 48 3.19 8.29 2.33
C HIS A 48 2.84 8.08 3.81
N LEU A 49 3.79 8.29 4.72
CA LEU A 49 3.58 8.14 6.18
C LEU A 49 2.41 8.99 6.66
N VAL A 50 2.31 10.25 6.22
CA VAL A 50 1.21 11.15 6.59
C VAL A 50 -0.14 10.62 6.09
N ARG A 51 -0.23 10.14 4.85
CA ARG A 51 -1.49 9.62 4.31
C ARG A 51 -1.92 8.34 5.02
N VAL A 52 -0.98 7.42 5.29
CA VAL A 52 -1.24 6.21 6.07
C VAL A 52 -1.67 6.56 7.49
N ALA A 53 -1.02 7.53 8.15
CA ALA A 53 -1.40 8.01 9.47
C ALA A 53 -2.83 8.56 9.51
N HIS A 54 -3.23 9.35 8.52
CA HIS A 54 -4.60 9.85 8.42
C HIS A 54 -5.62 8.73 8.17
N LEU A 55 -5.28 7.74 7.34
CA LEU A 55 -6.13 6.57 7.10
C LEU A 55 -6.26 5.72 8.37
N ALA A 56 -5.15 5.46 9.07
CA ALA A 56 -5.12 4.69 10.30
C ALA A 56 -5.91 5.38 11.41
N GLU A 57 -5.76 6.70 11.58
CA GLU A 57 -6.56 7.49 12.52
C GLU A 57 -8.07 7.36 12.22
N LYS A 58 -8.46 7.49 10.95
CA LYS A 58 -9.86 7.38 10.52
C LYS A 58 -10.42 5.98 10.77
N LEU A 59 -9.67 4.94 10.39
CA LEU A 59 -10.06 3.54 10.60
C LEU A 59 -10.13 3.22 12.09
N GLY A 60 -9.17 3.67 12.89
CA GLY A 60 -9.16 3.50 14.34
C GLY A 60 -10.43 4.04 15.00
N ARG A 61 -10.89 5.24 14.60
CA ARG A 61 -12.18 5.81 15.06
C ARG A 61 -13.36 4.88 14.75
N SER A 62 -13.42 4.33 13.53
CA SER A 62 -14.51 3.44 13.11
C SER A 62 -14.47 2.08 13.80
N GLU A 63 -13.27 1.57 14.08
CA GLU A 63 -13.03 0.26 14.69
C GLU A 63 -13.01 0.32 16.24
N GLY A 64 -13.21 1.50 16.83
CA GLY A 64 -13.24 1.68 18.29
C GLY A 64 -11.87 1.65 18.97
N LEU A 65 -10.78 1.88 18.23
CA LEU A 65 -9.44 2.07 18.77
C LEU A 65 -9.16 3.54 19.07
N ASP A 66 -8.14 3.77 19.91
CA ASP A 66 -7.59 5.11 20.11
C ASP A 66 -7.03 5.68 18.78
N PRO A 67 -7.64 6.74 18.23
CA PRO A 67 -7.24 7.29 16.94
C PRO A 67 -5.81 7.81 16.90
N ALA A 68 -5.31 8.35 18.02
CA ALA A 68 -3.99 8.92 18.09
C ALA A 68 -2.91 7.83 18.17
N VAL A 69 -3.18 6.70 18.84
CA VAL A 69 -2.30 5.51 18.76
C VAL A 69 -2.24 4.98 17.33
N CYS A 70 -3.39 4.88 16.63
CA CYS A 70 -3.41 4.46 15.23
C CYS A 70 -2.67 5.44 14.31
N ARG A 71 -2.80 6.75 14.55
CA ARG A 71 -2.08 7.79 13.82
C ARG A 71 -0.56 7.66 14.00
N LEU A 72 -0.10 7.50 15.24
CA LEU A 72 1.32 7.26 15.55
C LEU A 72 1.83 6.00 14.88
N ALA A 73 1.08 4.90 14.92
CA ALA A 73 1.45 3.67 14.22
C ALA A 73 1.65 3.91 12.71
N GLY A 74 0.75 4.66 12.07
CA GLY A 74 0.87 5.01 10.66
C GLY A 74 2.05 5.92 10.33
N LEU A 75 2.40 6.86 11.23
CA LEU A 75 3.56 7.74 11.05
C LEU A 75 4.89 7.00 11.14
N PHE A 76 4.99 5.99 12.01
CA PHE A 76 6.25 5.30 12.28
C PHE A 76 6.46 4.00 11.51
N HIS A 77 5.43 3.40 10.89
CA HIS A 77 5.54 2.03 10.34
C HIS A 77 6.72 1.84 9.37
N ASP A 78 6.93 2.80 8.47
CA ASP A 78 8.01 2.80 7.47
C ASP A 78 9.08 3.86 7.78
N ALA A 79 9.13 4.41 9.00
CA ALA A 79 10.06 5.49 9.35
C ALA A 79 11.53 5.04 9.31
N GLY A 80 11.82 3.78 9.58
CA GLY A 80 13.19 3.22 9.53
C GLY A 80 13.72 2.88 8.13
N LYS A 81 12.94 3.14 7.07
CA LYS A 81 13.21 2.64 5.71
C LYS A 81 14.50 3.16 5.06
N PHE A 82 14.96 4.35 5.44
CA PHE A 82 16.14 5.00 4.84
C PHE A 82 17.25 5.30 5.84
N SER A 83 17.29 4.59 6.97
CA SER A 83 18.28 4.91 7.99
C SER A 83 19.71 4.83 7.45
N ASP A 84 20.52 5.79 7.88
CA ASP A 84 21.88 6.05 7.40
C ASP A 84 22.00 6.35 5.89
N GLY A 85 20.91 6.77 5.23
CA GLY A 85 20.94 7.08 3.80
C GLY A 85 21.15 5.84 2.94
N THR A 86 20.71 4.67 3.41
CA THR A 86 20.85 3.41 2.69
C THR A 86 19.54 2.62 2.71
N TYR A 87 19.27 1.89 1.63
CA TYR A 87 18.18 0.92 1.54
C TYR A 87 18.80 -0.46 1.69
N HIS A 88 18.41 -1.20 2.73
CA HIS A 88 18.95 -2.54 3.08
C HIS A 88 20.47 -2.57 3.35
N GLN A 89 21.00 -1.77 4.29
CA GLN A 89 22.30 -2.08 4.89
C GLN A 89 22.14 -3.03 6.09
N GLY A 90 22.65 -4.27 5.92
CA GLY A 90 22.70 -5.30 6.96
C GLY A 90 21.47 -6.21 6.99
N ASP A 91 21.57 -7.33 7.72
CA ASP A 91 20.48 -8.29 7.94
C ASP A 91 19.35 -7.74 8.85
N ARG A 92 19.32 -6.43 9.12
CA ARG A 92 18.39 -5.82 10.07
C ARG A 92 17.09 -5.37 9.37
N PRO A 93 15.92 -5.87 9.78
CA PRO A 93 14.62 -5.46 9.24
C PRO A 93 14.34 -3.95 9.43
N GLU A 94 13.66 -3.34 8.44
CA GLU A 94 13.26 -1.91 8.49
C GLU A 94 12.34 -1.62 9.68
N GLU A 95 11.57 -2.61 10.10
CA GLU A 95 10.65 -2.54 11.22
C GLU A 95 11.37 -2.41 12.57
N GLU A 96 12.55 -3.01 12.74
CA GLU A 96 13.35 -2.83 13.95
C GLU A 96 13.80 -1.38 14.11
N ARG A 97 14.21 -0.75 13.00
CA ARG A 97 14.61 0.67 12.97
C ARG A 97 13.41 1.60 13.23
N SER A 98 12.25 1.28 12.66
CA SER A 98 11.00 2.00 12.96
C SER A 98 10.65 1.95 14.45
N VAL A 99 10.89 0.82 15.13
CA VAL A 99 10.72 0.68 16.59
C VAL A 99 11.75 1.50 17.36
N GLU A 100 13.03 1.47 16.97
CA GLU A 100 14.08 2.27 17.61
C GLU A 100 13.76 3.77 17.55
N LEU A 101 13.35 4.29 16.39
CA LEU A 101 12.91 5.67 16.22
C LEU A 101 11.67 5.98 17.07
N LEU A 102 10.71 5.07 17.13
CA LEU A 102 9.53 5.24 17.99
C LEU A 102 9.93 5.37 19.46
N ILE A 103 10.86 4.54 19.95
CA ILE A 103 11.35 4.60 21.33
C ILE A 103 12.11 5.91 21.61
N GLU A 104 12.96 6.36 20.68
CA GLU A 104 13.67 7.63 20.80
C GLU A 104 12.70 8.81 20.94
N TYR A 105 11.72 8.88 20.03
CA TYR A 105 10.72 9.94 20.02
C TYR A 105 9.78 9.82 21.22
N ALA A 106 9.47 8.61 21.67
CA ALA A 106 8.71 8.41 22.90
C ALA A 106 9.41 8.99 24.12
N GLY A 107 10.73 8.79 24.26
CA GLY A 107 11.53 9.37 25.33
C GLY A 107 11.61 10.90 25.24
N ARG A 108 11.79 11.46 24.03
CA ARG A 108 11.88 12.91 23.81
C ARG A 108 10.57 13.64 24.09
N TYR A 109 9.44 13.05 23.68
CA TYR A 109 8.14 13.70 23.76
C TYR A 109 7.30 13.24 24.95
N GLY A 110 7.72 12.22 25.71
CA GLY A 110 7.00 11.71 26.87
C GLY A 110 5.79 10.84 26.51
N LEU A 111 5.91 10.03 25.46
CA LEU A 111 4.85 9.07 25.11
C LEU A 111 4.76 7.96 26.15
N ASN A 112 3.54 7.49 26.41
CA ASN A 112 3.29 6.40 27.33
C ASN A 112 3.94 5.09 26.83
N GLN A 113 4.66 4.39 27.71
CA GLN A 113 5.35 3.14 27.36
C GLN A 113 4.40 2.08 26.78
N GLN A 114 3.15 1.98 27.28
CA GLN A 114 2.16 1.05 26.76
C GLN A 114 1.84 1.32 25.27
N ILE A 115 1.79 2.59 24.86
CA ILE A 115 1.57 2.98 23.46
C ILE A 115 2.74 2.51 22.60
N VAL A 116 3.96 2.73 23.09
CA VAL A 116 5.20 2.29 22.40
C VAL A 116 5.19 0.77 22.23
N ASP A 117 4.86 0.03 23.29
CA ASP A 117 4.84 -1.44 23.27
C ASP A 117 3.77 -1.97 22.31
N ASP A 118 2.59 -1.36 22.26
CA ASP A 118 1.49 -1.77 21.37
C ASP A 118 1.82 -1.51 19.90
N ILE A 119 2.40 -0.35 19.58
CA ILE A 119 2.84 -0.03 18.21
C ILE A 119 4.01 -0.94 17.80
N SER A 120 4.99 -1.14 18.69
CA SER A 120 6.15 -2.01 18.41
C SER A 120 5.73 -3.46 18.17
N ARG A 121 4.79 -3.96 18.98
CA ARG A 121 4.16 -5.25 18.74
C ARG A 121 3.53 -5.27 17.36
N SER A 122 2.75 -4.25 17.02
CA SER A 122 2.06 -4.17 15.74
C SER A 122 3.01 -4.25 14.53
N PHE A 123 4.14 -3.55 14.56
CA PHE A 123 5.15 -3.63 13.50
C PHE A 123 5.71 -5.05 13.37
N GLY A 124 6.05 -5.68 14.49
CA GLY A 124 6.50 -7.08 14.50
C GLY A 124 5.46 -8.07 13.96
N GLN A 125 4.17 -7.86 14.25
CA GLN A 125 3.09 -8.71 13.74
C GLN A 125 2.91 -8.58 12.22
N LEU A 126 3.06 -7.37 11.65
CA LEU A 126 3.05 -7.15 10.21
C LEU A 126 4.23 -7.84 9.53
N TYR A 127 5.44 -7.64 10.06
CA TYR A 127 6.66 -8.23 9.52
C TYR A 127 6.59 -9.76 9.46
N ARG A 128 6.08 -10.38 10.52
CA ARG A 128 5.94 -11.84 10.62
C ARG A 128 4.71 -12.41 9.90
N ASP A 129 3.87 -11.56 9.30
CA ASP A 129 2.59 -11.96 8.68
C ASP A 129 1.76 -12.86 9.62
N GLU A 130 1.63 -12.43 10.89
CA GLU A 130 1.00 -13.26 11.92
C GLU A 130 -0.46 -13.59 11.57
N ALA A 131 -0.87 -14.84 11.81
CA ALA A 131 -2.22 -15.33 11.47
C ALA A 131 -3.34 -14.61 12.25
N HIS A 132 -3.05 -14.17 13.48
CA HIS A 132 -4.03 -13.54 14.37
C HIS A 132 -3.49 -12.20 14.90
N PRO A 133 -3.40 -11.18 14.02
CA PRO A 133 -2.82 -9.89 14.38
C PRO A 133 -3.73 -9.11 15.33
N SER A 134 -3.14 -8.22 16.14
CA SER A 134 -3.87 -7.33 17.02
C SER A 134 -4.82 -6.39 16.25
N ALA A 135 -5.78 -5.77 16.94
CA ALA A 135 -6.69 -4.81 16.31
C ALA A 135 -5.93 -3.62 15.68
N LEU A 136 -4.90 -3.11 16.37
CA LEU A 136 -4.05 -2.04 15.85
C LEU A 136 -3.32 -2.46 14.57
N THR A 137 -2.79 -3.68 14.54
CA THR A 137 -2.13 -4.25 13.36
C THR A 137 -3.07 -4.39 12.17
N ARG A 138 -4.31 -4.81 12.39
CA ARG A 138 -5.32 -4.88 11.32
C ARG A 138 -5.64 -3.50 10.75
N VAL A 139 -5.79 -2.50 11.61
CA VAL A 139 -6.00 -1.10 11.18
C VAL A 139 -4.82 -0.56 10.39
N LEU A 140 -3.60 -0.78 10.88
CA LEU A 140 -2.38 -0.32 10.21
C LEU A 140 -2.20 -1.01 8.85
N PHE A 141 -2.44 -2.33 8.79
CA PHE A 141 -2.43 -3.10 7.55
C PHE A 141 -3.41 -2.51 6.52
N ASP A 142 -4.66 -2.26 6.92
CA ASP A 142 -5.66 -1.69 6.02
C ASP A 142 -5.28 -0.28 5.57
N ALA A 143 -4.78 0.56 6.48
CA ALA A 143 -4.36 1.93 6.17
C ALA A 143 -3.25 1.98 5.09
N ASP A 144 -2.21 1.17 5.21
CA ASP A 144 -1.12 1.09 4.22
C ASP A 144 -1.60 0.56 2.86
N ASN A 145 -2.51 -0.43 2.85
CA ASN A 145 -3.05 -0.95 1.60
C ASN A 145 -4.02 0.04 0.93
N LEU A 146 -4.81 0.78 1.72
CA LEU A 146 -5.76 1.78 1.22
C LEU A 146 -5.07 3.02 0.62
N ASP A 147 -3.84 3.35 1.01
CA ASP A 147 -3.06 4.44 0.41
C ASP A 147 -2.75 4.21 -1.08
N LYS A 148 -2.74 2.94 -1.50
CA LYS A 148 -2.49 2.50 -2.88
C LYS A 148 -3.76 2.49 -3.74
N LEU A 149 -4.93 2.75 -3.16
CA LEU A 149 -6.23 2.67 -3.82
C LEU A 149 -6.89 4.05 -4.05
N GLY A 150 -7.78 4.07 -5.04
CA GLY A 150 -8.48 5.24 -5.52
C GLY A 150 -7.61 6.15 -6.37
N SER A 151 -8.17 7.30 -6.78
CA SER A 151 -7.50 8.21 -7.72
C SER A 151 -6.15 8.73 -7.21
N LEU A 152 -6.01 8.93 -5.89
CA LEU A 152 -4.74 9.35 -5.29
C LEU A 152 -3.68 8.24 -5.33
N GLY A 153 -4.08 6.99 -5.08
CA GLY A 153 -3.18 5.84 -5.11
C GLY A 153 -2.58 5.64 -6.50
N ILE A 154 -3.42 5.65 -7.53
CA ILE A 154 -2.96 5.50 -8.92
C ILE A 154 -2.19 6.72 -9.43
N ALA A 155 -2.53 7.95 -9.00
CA ALA A 155 -1.72 9.13 -9.30
C ALA A 155 -0.30 8.98 -8.71
N ASN A 156 -0.18 8.53 -7.46
CA ASN A 156 1.10 8.28 -6.83
C ASN A 156 1.89 7.15 -7.51
N TYR A 157 1.22 6.13 -8.04
CA TYR A 157 1.85 5.10 -8.86
C TYR A 157 2.56 5.72 -10.07
N PHE A 158 1.88 6.59 -10.83
CA PHE A 158 2.48 7.26 -11.99
C PHE A 158 3.58 8.24 -11.61
N VAL A 159 3.42 9.02 -10.53
CA VAL A 159 4.48 9.92 -10.03
C VAL A 159 5.74 9.13 -9.66
N LYS A 160 5.59 8.02 -8.91
CA LYS A 160 6.72 7.14 -8.56
C LYS A 160 7.36 6.51 -9.79
N SER A 161 6.56 6.12 -10.79
CA SER A 161 7.06 5.58 -12.06
C SER A 161 7.88 6.64 -12.81
N GLY A 162 7.36 7.87 -12.91
CA GLY A 162 8.04 9.01 -13.54
C GLY A 162 9.35 9.39 -12.86
N LEU A 163 9.39 9.41 -11.53
CA LEU A 163 10.63 9.67 -10.77
C LEU A 163 11.72 8.61 -11.01
N LYS A 164 11.33 7.39 -11.38
CA LYS A 164 12.27 6.32 -11.79
C LYS A 164 12.71 6.44 -13.26
N GLY A 165 12.27 7.47 -13.97
CA GLY A 165 12.58 7.70 -15.38
C GLY A 165 11.66 6.95 -16.35
N ASN A 166 10.55 6.38 -15.87
CA ASN A 166 9.60 5.68 -16.74
C ASN A 166 8.52 6.66 -17.23
N GLY A 167 8.30 6.67 -18.55
CA GLY A 167 7.15 7.35 -19.16
C GLY A 167 5.92 6.44 -19.25
N ILE A 168 4.89 6.93 -19.93
CA ILE A 168 3.78 6.09 -20.39
C ILE A 168 4.28 5.28 -21.59
N SER A 169 4.47 3.98 -21.38
CA SER A 169 4.96 3.01 -22.37
C SER A 169 4.16 1.71 -22.31
N PRO A 170 4.24 0.82 -23.31
CA PRO A 170 3.58 -0.49 -23.26
C PRO A 170 3.90 -1.26 -21.97
N ASP A 171 5.16 -1.26 -21.54
CA ASP A 171 5.58 -1.91 -20.28
C ASP A 171 4.89 -1.32 -19.05
N SER A 172 4.71 0.00 -19.00
CA SER A 172 3.97 0.65 -17.91
C SER A 172 2.48 0.29 -17.93
N LEU A 173 1.90 0.12 -19.12
CA LEU A 173 0.48 -0.22 -19.30
C LEU A 173 0.20 -1.67 -18.93
N TYR A 174 1.05 -2.62 -19.35
CA TYR A 174 0.93 -4.02 -18.93
C TYR A 174 0.91 -4.15 -17.40
N ARG A 175 1.74 -3.36 -16.70
CA ARG A 175 1.80 -3.37 -15.22
C ARG A 175 0.51 -2.91 -14.54
N LEU A 176 -0.37 -2.16 -15.23
CA LEU A 176 -1.68 -1.78 -14.70
C LEU A 176 -2.59 -2.98 -14.43
N THR A 177 -2.28 -4.16 -15.01
CA THR A 177 -2.92 -5.43 -14.63
C THR A 177 -2.82 -5.70 -13.13
N ALA A 178 -1.65 -5.44 -12.53
CA ALA A 178 -1.44 -5.65 -11.11
C ALA A 178 -2.30 -4.67 -10.29
N GLU A 179 -2.30 -3.39 -10.66
CA GLU A 179 -3.07 -2.34 -9.98
C GLU A 179 -4.59 -2.59 -10.04
N LEU A 180 -5.11 -2.98 -11.20
CA LEU A 180 -6.54 -3.34 -11.35
C LEU A 180 -6.88 -4.63 -10.60
N THR A 181 -5.99 -5.63 -10.63
CA THR A 181 -6.20 -6.87 -9.86
C THR A 181 -6.22 -6.60 -8.37
N TYR A 182 -5.32 -5.77 -7.85
CA TYR A 182 -5.34 -5.37 -6.44
C TYR A 182 -6.60 -4.58 -6.12
N ALA A 183 -7.01 -3.62 -6.96
CA ALA A 183 -8.25 -2.89 -6.76
C ALA A 183 -9.47 -3.81 -6.72
N ARG A 184 -9.54 -4.82 -7.62
CA ARG A 184 -10.63 -5.80 -7.66
C ARG A 184 -10.84 -6.50 -6.32
N HIS A 185 -9.76 -7.03 -5.78
CA HIS A 185 -9.77 -7.90 -4.61
C HIS A 185 -9.59 -7.12 -3.31
N ALA A 186 -9.28 -5.82 -3.39
CA ALA A 186 -8.97 -5.01 -2.22
C ALA A 186 -9.98 -5.17 -1.08
N PRO A 187 -11.31 -5.07 -1.29
CA PRO A 187 -12.27 -5.24 -0.19
C PRO A 187 -12.09 -6.57 0.53
N ALA A 188 -11.95 -7.67 -0.21
CA ALA A 188 -11.78 -9.00 0.36
C ALA A 188 -10.40 -9.24 0.99
N CYS A 189 -9.41 -8.37 0.76
CA CYS A 189 -8.11 -8.42 1.40
C CYS A 189 -8.05 -7.63 2.72
N MET A 190 -8.99 -6.72 2.97
CA MET A 190 -9.00 -5.87 4.17
C MET A 190 -9.25 -6.67 5.45
N ALA A 191 -8.52 -6.34 6.50
CA ALA A 191 -8.51 -6.99 7.79
C ALA A 191 -9.61 -6.48 8.74
N THR A 192 -10.18 -5.30 8.47
CA THR A 192 -11.21 -4.65 9.27
C THR A 192 -12.49 -4.38 8.46
N PRO A 193 -13.69 -4.35 9.10
CA PRO A 193 -14.93 -3.90 8.46
C PRO A 193 -14.82 -2.50 7.84
N ALA A 194 -14.26 -1.52 8.57
CA ALA A 194 -14.09 -0.16 8.06
C ALA A 194 -13.13 -0.12 6.86
N GLY A 195 -12.08 -0.95 6.88
CA GLY A 195 -11.17 -1.14 5.76
C GLY A 195 -11.90 -1.68 4.53
N TYR A 196 -12.69 -2.75 4.70
CA TYR A 196 -13.52 -3.34 3.64
C TYR A 196 -14.42 -2.29 2.98
N GLU A 197 -15.13 -1.50 3.78
CA GLU A 197 -16.03 -0.46 3.26
C GLU A 197 -15.26 0.61 2.49
N LEU A 198 -14.13 1.07 3.03
CA LEU A 198 -13.34 2.12 2.38
C LEU A 198 -12.68 1.62 1.09
N ALA A 199 -12.22 0.37 1.07
CA ALA A 199 -11.72 -0.28 -0.14
C ALA A 199 -12.83 -0.43 -1.19
N SER A 200 -14.06 -0.79 -0.76
CA SER A 200 -15.21 -0.91 -1.66
C SER A 200 -15.58 0.42 -2.34
N ARG A 201 -15.33 1.56 -1.67
CA ARG A 201 -15.51 2.89 -2.25
C ARG A 201 -14.35 3.31 -3.16
N LYS A 202 -13.11 3.03 -2.75
CA LYS A 202 -11.89 3.46 -3.47
C LYS A 202 -11.57 2.62 -4.69
N ALA A 203 -11.87 1.32 -4.68
CA ALA A 203 -11.54 0.43 -5.78
C ALA A 203 -12.16 0.90 -7.11
N PRO A 204 -13.46 1.24 -7.20
CA PRO A 204 -14.05 1.79 -8.42
C PRO A 204 -13.34 3.04 -8.97
N GLU A 205 -12.83 3.92 -8.09
CA GLU A 205 -12.08 5.11 -8.51
C GLU A 205 -10.76 4.74 -9.19
N THR A 206 -10.06 3.69 -8.72
CA THR A 206 -8.85 3.16 -9.38
C THR A 206 -9.18 2.69 -10.80
N TYR A 207 -10.25 1.91 -10.95
CA TYR A 207 -10.70 1.42 -12.26
C TYR A 207 -11.02 2.57 -13.19
N GLN A 208 -11.83 3.54 -12.74
CA GLN A 208 -12.27 4.64 -13.59
C GLN A 208 -11.08 5.45 -14.08
N PHE A 209 -10.08 5.69 -13.23
CA PHE A 209 -8.86 6.40 -13.63
C PHE A 209 -8.12 5.65 -14.75
N ILE A 210 -7.88 4.35 -14.56
CA ILE A 210 -7.13 3.54 -15.53
C ILE A 210 -7.92 3.40 -16.83
N LEU A 211 -9.23 3.14 -16.78
CA LEU A 211 -10.08 3.02 -17.97
C LEU A 211 -10.12 4.33 -18.76
N ASN A 212 -10.17 5.48 -18.09
CA ASN A 212 -10.10 6.78 -18.75
C ASN A 212 -8.74 7.03 -19.41
N LEU A 213 -7.64 6.67 -18.74
CA LEU A 213 -6.30 6.74 -19.32
C LEU A 213 -6.19 5.88 -20.59
N LEU A 214 -6.58 4.60 -20.51
CA LEU A 214 -6.54 3.68 -21.64
C LEU A 214 -7.45 4.16 -22.79
N LYS A 215 -8.61 4.76 -22.46
CA LYS A 215 -9.49 5.37 -23.46
C LYS A 215 -8.82 6.57 -24.14
N SER A 216 -8.22 7.49 -23.39
CA SER A 216 -7.50 8.63 -23.96
C SER A 216 -6.40 8.18 -24.91
N LEU A 217 -5.59 7.20 -24.50
CA LEU A 217 -4.52 6.65 -25.33
C LEU A 217 -5.04 6.00 -26.63
N ARG A 218 -6.23 5.37 -26.58
CA ARG A 218 -6.90 4.83 -27.78
C ARG A 218 -7.44 5.92 -28.69
N ASP A 219 -8.14 6.89 -28.13
CA ASP A 219 -8.76 7.98 -28.89
C ASP A 219 -7.69 8.81 -29.64
N ASP A 220 -6.53 8.99 -29.01
CA ASP A 220 -5.39 9.71 -29.60
C ASP A 220 -4.53 8.82 -30.55
N GLY A 221 -4.89 7.55 -30.72
CA GLY A 221 -4.18 6.61 -31.59
C GLY A 221 -2.77 6.24 -31.11
N ILE A 222 -2.48 6.41 -29.81
CA ILE A 222 -1.15 6.16 -29.22
C ILE A 222 -0.99 4.67 -28.90
N PHE A 223 -1.91 4.12 -28.10
CA PHE A 223 -1.85 2.71 -27.69
C PHE A 223 -3.25 2.10 -27.64
N ASN A 224 -3.44 0.96 -28.29
CA ASN A 224 -4.71 0.24 -28.30
C ASN A 224 -4.80 -0.86 -27.24
N PHE A 225 -4.78 -0.46 -25.96
CA PHE A 225 -4.91 -1.37 -24.82
C PHE A 225 -6.35 -1.49 -24.35
N SER A 226 -6.74 -2.69 -23.93
CA SER A 226 -8.03 -3.00 -23.30
C SER A 226 -7.84 -3.76 -22.00
N VAL A 227 -8.91 -3.84 -21.21
CA VAL A 227 -8.96 -4.62 -19.98
C VAL A 227 -9.84 -5.85 -20.22
N GLU A 228 -9.32 -7.03 -19.93
CA GLU A 228 -10.05 -8.29 -20.00
C GLU A 228 -10.06 -8.96 -18.62
N ALA A 229 -11.25 -9.37 -18.16
CA ALA A 229 -11.37 -10.14 -16.93
C ALA A 229 -11.03 -11.62 -17.19
N VAL A 230 -9.98 -12.13 -16.57
CA VAL A 230 -9.47 -13.49 -16.74
C VAL A 230 -9.56 -14.23 -15.42
N THR A 231 -10.31 -15.33 -15.39
CA THR A 231 -10.34 -16.22 -14.22
C THR A 231 -9.03 -17.00 -14.13
N PHE A 232 -8.37 -16.95 -12.97
CA PHE A 232 -7.14 -17.68 -12.69
C PHE A 232 -7.17 -18.20 -11.24
N ASP A 233 -7.21 -19.52 -11.08
CA ASP A 233 -7.56 -20.22 -9.84
C ASP A 233 -8.90 -19.72 -9.26
N HIS A 234 -8.88 -19.16 -8.05
CA HIS A 234 -10.01 -18.57 -7.35
C HIS A 234 -10.07 -17.04 -7.48
N LEU A 235 -9.23 -16.46 -8.34
CA LEU A 235 -9.13 -15.02 -8.56
C LEU A 235 -9.65 -14.67 -9.95
N ILE A 236 -10.03 -13.41 -10.09
CA ILE A 236 -10.26 -12.76 -11.38
C ILE A 236 -9.16 -11.71 -11.54
N LEU A 237 -8.44 -11.75 -12.64
CA LEU A 237 -7.40 -10.77 -12.98
C LEU A 237 -7.94 -9.83 -14.05
N ASP A 238 -7.77 -8.53 -13.87
CA ASP A 238 -8.07 -7.55 -14.91
C ASP A 238 -6.83 -7.33 -15.76
N VAL A 239 -6.68 -8.17 -16.77
CA VAL A 239 -5.49 -8.17 -17.63
C VAL A 239 -5.56 -6.99 -18.58
N VAL A 240 -4.53 -6.15 -18.52
CA VAL A 240 -4.32 -5.01 -19.41
C VAL A 240 -3.37 -5.42 -20.52
N SER A 241 -3.86 -5.46 -21.76
CA SER A 241 -3.09 -5.89 -22.93
C SER A 241 -3.52 -5.16 -24.19
N PRO A 242 -2.65 -5.01 -25.19
CA PRO A 242 -3.04 -4.44 -26.47
C PRO A 242 -3.89 -5.42 -27.27
N SER A 243 -4.74 -4.90 -28.17
CA SER A 243 -5.58 -5.72 -29.05
C SER A 243 -4.78 -6.53 -30.07
N GLU A 244 -3.60 -6.05 -30.45
CA GLU A 244 -2.67 -6.71 -31.36
C GLU A 244 -1.23 -6.39 -30.97
N CYS A 245 -0.28 -7.18 -31.49
CA CYS A 245 1.14 -6.89 -31.39
C CYS A 245 1.53 -5.72 -32.31
N GLU A 246 2.72 -5.12 -32.11
CA GLU A 246 3.29 -4.12 -33.03
C GLU A 246 3.44 -4.65 -34.47
N CYS A 247 3.65 -5.96 -34.64
CA CYS A 247 3.66 -6.60 -35.96
C CYS A 247 2.27 -6.93 -36.52
N ARG A 248 1.19 -6.48 -35.85
CA ARG A 248 -0.23 -6.70 -36.17
C ARG A 248 -0.73 -8.15 -36.10
N ALA A 249 0.07 -9.03 -35.53
CA ALA A 249 -0.38 -10.38 -35.21
C ALA A 249 -1.06 -10.42 -33.83
N ASP A 250 -1.96 -11.38 -33.65
CA ASP A 250 -2.60 -11.63 -32.36
C ASP A 250 -1.58 -12.01 -31.30
N LEU A 251 -1.82 -11.57 -30.07
CA LEU A 251 -1.04 -11.96 -28.91
C LEU A 251 -1.64 -13.18 -28.24
N GLN A 252 -0.78 -14.08 -27.79
CA GLN A 252 -1.14 -15.17 -26.90
C GLN A 252 -0.75 -14.83 -25.46
N ARG A 253 -1.42 -15.45 -24.49
CA ARG A 253 -1.25 -15.17 -23.07
C ARG A 253 -1.03 -16.46 -22.28
N ARG A 254 -0.12 -16.43 -21.32
CA ARG A 254 0.12 -17.50 -20.34
C ARG A 254 0.10 -16.95 -18.93
N LEU A 255 -0.48 -17.73 -18.01
CA LEU A 255 -0.55 -17.40 -16.59
C LEU A 255 -0.06 -18.57 -15.75
N TRP A 256 0.76 -18.30 -14.75
CA TRP A 256 1.24 -19.30 -13.79
C TRP A 256 1.57 -18.66 -12.44
N LYS A 257 1.80 -19.50 -11.42
CA LYS A 257 2.24 -19.06 -10.10
C LYS A 257 3.65 -19.52 -9.81
N VAL A 258 4.43 -18.67 -9.14
CA VAL A 258 5.79 -18.96 -8.69
C VAL A 258 5.91 -18.64 -7.21
N LYS A 259 6.50 -19.53 -6.43
CA LYS A 259 6.82 -19.25 -5.02
C LYS A 259 8.02 -18.29 -4.98
N GLY A 260 7.74 -17.01 -4.74
CA GLY A 260 8.76 -15.98 -4.54
C GLY A 260 9.35 -16.01 -3.14
N VAL A 261 10.30 -15.11 -2.86
CA VAL A 261 10.98 -15.00 -1.57
C VAL A 261 10.02 -14.53 -0.46
N LYS A 262 9.17 -13.54 -0.76
CA LYS A 262 8.25 -12.91 0.22
C LYS A 262 6.79 -13.34 0.05
N CYS A 263 6.38 -13.75 -1.15
CA CYS A 263 5.00 -14.04 -1.47
C CYS A 263 4.88 -15.08 -2.60
N LEU A 264 3.69 -15.64 -2.79
CA LEU A 264 3.35 -16.39 -4.00
C LEU A 264 3.03 -15.39 -5.11
N GLU A 265 3.79 -15.41 -6.20
CA GLU A 265 3.67 -14.46 -7.31
C GLU A 265 2.79 -15.04 -8.42
N ILE A 266 1.96 -14.19 -9.02
CA ILE A 266 1.27 -14.45 -10.28
C ILE A 266 2.10 -13.85 -11.40
N HIS A 267 2.34 -14.65 -12.42
CA HIS A 267 3.01 -14.24 -13.64
C HIS A 267 1.99 -14.21 -14.77
N VAL A 268 1.99 -13.13 -15.54
CA VAL A 268 1.19 -12.99 -16.76
C VAL A 268 2.14 -12.62 -17.89
N GLU A 269 2.30 -13.52 -18.85
CA GLU A 269 3.12 -13.30 -20.04
C GLU A 269 2.23 -13.14 -21.26
N HIS A 270 2.45 -12.06 -22.01
CA HIS A 270 1.92 -11.86 -23.34
C HIS A 270 3.04 -12.13 -24.34
N PHE A 271 2.77 -12.94 -25.37
CA PHE A 271 3.76 -13.22 -26.40
C PHE A 271 3.15 -13.21 -27.80
N CYS A 272 3.93 -12.75 -28.77
CA CYS A 272 3.55 -12.79 -30.17
C CYS A 272 4.20 -14.01 -30.85
N PRO A 273 3.43 -14.93 -31.45
CA PRO A 273 4.00 -16.08 -32.18
C PRO A 273 4.66 -15.68 -33.50
N HIS A 274 4.43 -14.45 -33.99
CA HIS A 274 4.94 -13.99 -35.28
C HIS A 274 6.29 -13.25 -35.16
N CYS A 275 6.40 -12.26 -34.29
CA CYS A 275 7.66 -11.52 -34.08
C CYS A 275 8.41 -11.93 -32.80
N GLU A 276 7.93 -12.93 -32.09
CA GLU A 276 8.53 -13.50 -30.87
C GLU A 276 8.67 -12.52 -29.69
N SER A 277 8.03 -11.34 -29.75
CA SER A 277 8.01 -10.39 -28.65
C SER A 277 7.34 -11.00 -27.41
N ARG A 278 7.85 -10.64 -26.23
CA ARG A 278 7.36 -11.12 -24.93
C ARG A 278 7.32 -9.99 -23.91
N HIS A 279 6.18 -9.86 -23.23
CA HIS A 279 6.01 -8.94 -22.12
C HIS A 279 5.46 -9.71 -20.92
N GLU A 280 6.23 -9.74 -19.84
CA GLU A 280 5.86 -10.44 -18.61
C GLU A 280 5.68 -9.44 -17.48
N ILE A 281 4.57 -9.58 -16.76
CA ILE A 281 4.35 -8.92 -15.48
C ILE A 281 4.31 -9.95 -14.36
N ARG A 282 4.78 -9.54 -13.19
CA ARG A 282 4.85 -10.35 -11.98
C ARG A 282 4.35 -9.52 -10.81
N PHE A 283 3.48 -10.09 -9.99
CA PHE A 283 2.96 -9.42 -8.81
C PHE A 283 2.49 -10.43 -7.75
N CYS A 284 2.50 -10.05 -6.48
CA CYS A 284 2.06 -10.94 -5.39
C CYS A 284 0.58 -11.28 -5.53
N THR A 285 0.24 -12.54 -5.29
CA THR A 285 -1.13 -13.05 -5.24
C THR A 285 -1.92 -12.33 -4.14
N PRO A 286 -3.08 -11.71 -4.44
CA PRO A 286 -3.96 -11.15 -3.42
C PRO A 286 -4.32 -12.20 -2.35
N LYS A 287 -4.09 -11.86 -1.07
CA LYS A 287 -4.46 -12.71 0.06
C LYS A 287 -5.90 -12.43 0.46
N LEU A 288 -6.85 -13.16 -0.12
CA LEU A 288 -8.25 -13.04 0.25
C LEU A 288 -8.44 -13.51 1.70
N ARG A 289 -9.08 -12.68 2.52
CA ARG A 289 -9.46 -13.06 3.88
C ARG A 289 -10.84 -13.71 3.85
N ALA A 290 -11.01 -14.78 4.61
CA ALA A 290 -12.32 -15.39 4.79
C ALA A 290 -13.28 -14.34 5.36
N ARG A 291 -14.45 -14.15 4.73
CA ARG A 291 -15.48 -13.23 5.26
C ARG A 291 -15.86 -13.71 6.66
N ARG A 292 -15.72 -12.83 7.67
CA ARG A 292 -16.40 -13.08 8.95
C ARG A 292 -17.91 -13.00 8.68
N PRO A 293 -18.71 -13.97 9.13
CA PRO A 293 -20.16 -13.82 9.08
C PRO A 293 -20.54 -12.54 9.84
N GLU A 294 -21.43 -11.74 9.26
CA GLU A 294 -22.03 -10.56 9.89
C GLU A 294 -22.71 -11.01 11.18
N GLY A 295 -22.18 -10.63 12.37
CA GLY A 295 -22.82 -11.04 13.62
C GLY A 295 -22.07 -10.79 14.93
N ASP A 296 -20.74 -10.79 14.96
CA ASP A 296 -20.00 -10.56 16.21
C ASP A 296 -19.77 -9.07 16.45
N VAL A 297 -20.82 -8.40 16.91
CA VAL A 297 -20.68 -7.16 17.68
C VAL A 297 -20.00 -7.54 18.99
N ALA A 298 -18.74 -7.15 19.14
CA ALA A 298 -18.05 -7.25 20.42
C ALA A 298 -18.84 -6.44 21.47
N VAL A 299 -19.32 -7.15 22.51
CA VAL A 299 -19.88 -6.57 23.75
C VAL A 299 -18.75 -6.02 24.60
#